data_AF-A0A0G1TZG3-F1
#
_entry.id   AF-A0A0G1TZG3-F1
#
_cell.length_a   1.000
_cell.length_b   1.000
_cell.length_c   1.000
_cell.angle_alpha   90.00
_cell.angle_beta   90.00
_cell.angle_gamma   90.00
#
_symmetry.space_group_name_H-M   'P 1'
#
loop_
_entity.id
_entity.type
_entity.pdbx_description
1 polymer ?
#
loop_
_entity_poly.entity_id
_entity_poly.type
_entity_poly.pdbx_seq_one_letter_code
_entity_poly.pdbx_strand_id
1 'polypeptide(L)'
;MKKTALLLFFIIPSIVLADDTGFLSPSANTIKSAPSWANSQNGYASDDAYATTTNTSSWVSYADFNIPAIPTGSTINGIEISAEGKTAGRDIDINLSWNNHNYTSVIAAGFTEATDVVKLVGGATNIFGRTWLAENFTNENFRVRAITHSFSPNGTMFSLDQILVKVYYTKKNLISTITADDKIYDGNNTATVAACNLMGVVSPDVVTCSASGATFDDKNIGTDKIVTAGITLSGADSGNYTYDSSATTTASVTARNLTVTAAGINKVYDGNTTATTTLSDDRIVGDSLTLSFATTTFADPNAAVGIVVSVTGISISGGADAGNYTLVNTTASTTADISQYQGTITLDNSNLTRTHDGNSQSVSVLSTNPAGLSYAVTYNGSTTPPTTAGTSTVFATITDPNYAGTDSVILTIVENVAPTVTPTVDSPPSPPPRGGNGPLWGVILGSNPTPTPTPTPTLKPEVKIIAPTPEPVKSPTANKPATLTTTETKTTEVATIVLPKMFLSGV
;
A
#
# COMPACT_ATOMS: atom_id res chain seq x y z
N MET A 1 -15.96 -17.08 -22.76
CA MET A 1 -16.39 -16.19 -23.86
C MET A 1 -15.31 -15.14 -24.03
N LYS A 2 -14.52 -15.19 -25.12
CA LYS A 2 -13.48 -14.19 -25.40
C LYS A 2 -14.17 -12.87 -25.74
N LYS A 3 -14.21 -11.92 -24.81
CA LYS A 3 -14.58 -10.53 -25.12
C LYS A 3 -13.38 -9.92 -25.80
N THR A 4 -13.44 -9.77 -27.11
CA THR A 4 -12.56 -8.86 -27.84
C THR A 4 -12.85 -7.46 -27.28
N ALA A 5 -12.00 -6.97 -26.38
CA ALA A 5 -12.07 -5.60 -25.91
C ALA A 5 -11.76 -4.70 -27.10
N LEU A 6 -12.80 -4.14 -27.70
CA LEU A 6 -12.68 -3.07 -28.66
C LEU A 6 -12.15 -1.85 -27.89
N LEU A 7 -10.84 -1.64 -27.95
CA LEU A 7 -10.16 -0.50 -27.37
C LEU A 7 -10.70 0.76 -28.06
N LEU A 8 -11.74 1.34 -27.49
CA LEU A 8 -12.32 2.59 -27.94
C LEU A 8 -11.37 3.70 -27.49
N PHE A 9 -10.50 4.14 -28.39
CA PHE A 9 -9.73 5.37 -28.20
C PHE A 9 -10.73 6.52 -28.05
N PHE A 10 -11.01 6.93 -26.82
CA PHE A 10 -11.63 8.23 -26.56
C PHE A 10 -10.58 9.29 -26.86
N ILE A 11 -10.43 9.62 -28.14
CA ILE A 11 -9.78 10.85 -28.57
C ILE A 11 -10.73 11.96 -28.13
N ILE A 12 -10.53 12.51 -26.94
CA ILE A 12 -11.05 13.84 -26.64
C ILE A 12 -10.23 14.75 -27.53
N PRO A 13 -10.79 15.38 -28.59
CA PRO A 13 -10.03 16.30 -29.38
C PRO A 13 -9.67 17.46 -28.45
N SER A 14 -8.41 17.50 -28.01
CA SER A 14 -7.83 18.74 -27.52
C SER A 14 -8.09 19.77 -28.60
N ILE A 15 -8.86 20.81 -28.28
CA ILE A 15 -8.98 21.99 -29.14
C ILE A 15 -7.56 22.58 -29.19
N VAL A 16 -6.79 22.16 -30.19
CA VAL A 16 -5.49 22.77 -30.47
C VAL A 16 -5.81 24.15 -31.01
N LEU A 17 -5.63 25.17 -30.17
CA LEU A 17 -5.58 26.55 -30.63
C LEU A 17 -4.47 26.61 -31.67
N ALA A 18 -4.78 27.07 -32.88
CA ALA A 18 -3.79 27.20 -33.94
C ALA A 18 -2.64 28.11 -33.49
N ASP A 19 -1.40 27.67 -33.72
CA ASP A 19 -0.23 28.54 -33.60
C ASP A 19 -0.28 29.58 -34.73
N ASP A 20 0.29 30.76 -34.48
CA ASP A 20 0.47 31.79 -35.51
C ASP A 20 1.88 32.37 -35.52
N THR A 21 2.28 32.94 -36.65
CA THR A 21 3.62 33.53 -36.84
C THR A 21 3.71 34.97 -36.35
N GLY A 22 2.63 35.55 -35.82
CA GLY A 22 2.44 37.00 -35.79
C GLY A 22 2.31 37.60 -37.19
N PHE A 23 2.03 38.90 -37.28
CA PHE A 23 2.16 39.63 -38.53
C PHE A 23 3.64 39.96 -38.78
N LEU A 24 4.12 39.61 -39.96
CA LEU A 24 5.51 39.75 -40.36
C LEU A 24 5.62 40.64 -41.59
N SER A 25 6.62 41.52 -41.59
CA SER A 25 6.92 42.42 -42.71
C SER A 25 7.96 41.81 -43.66
N PRO A 26 7.93 42.18 -44.95
CA PRO A 26 8.99 41.83 -45.88
C PRO A 26 10.31 42.52 -45.48
N SER A 27 11.42 41.79 -45.55
CA SER A 27 12.76 42.28 -45.17
C SER A 27 13.55 42.89 -46.33
N ALA A 28 13.12 42.67 -47.57
CA ALA A 28 13.74 43.23 -48.76
C ALA A 28 12.69 43.94 -49.63
N ASN A 29 12.94 45.22 -49.91
CA ASN A 29 12.18 46.10 -50.81
C ASN A 29 12.30 45.69 -52.30
N THR A 30 12.41 44.40 -52.60
CA THR A 30 12.72 43.92 -53.95
C THR A 30 11.45 43.82 -54.78
N ILE A 31 10.96 44.95 -55.27
CA ILE A 31 9.93 44.98 -56.30
C ILE A 31 10.57 44.45 -57.59
N LYS A 32 10.36 43.17 -57.90
CA LYS A 32 10.63 42.62 -59.23
C LYS A 32 9.48 43.01 -60.15
N SER A 33 9.67 44.05 -60.95
CA SER A 33 8.81 44.35 -62.07
C SER A 33 8.78 43.21 -63.10
N ALA A 34 7.61 42.94 -63.68
CA ALA A 34 7.50 42.29 -64.99
C ALA A 34 7.87 43.26 -66.13
N PRO A 35 8.16 42.78 -67.36
CA PRO A 35 9.33 43.19 -68.14
C PRO A 35 9.30 44.65 -68.62
N SER A 36 10.47 45.29 -68.54
CA SER A 36 10.97 46.48 -69.28
C SER A 36 10.17 47.80 -69.32
N TRP A 37 8.93 47.87 -68.85
CA TRP A 37 8.16 49.14 -68.83
C TRP A 37 7.68 49.58 -67.45
N ALA A 38 7.95 48.81 -66.39
CA ALA A 38 7.82 49.30 -65.01
C ALA A 38 9.15 49.95 -64.60
N ASN A 39 9.11 51.27 -64.40
CA ASN A 39 10.27 52.05 -64.00
C ASN A 39 10.77 51.59 -62.63
N SER A 40 12.08 51.64 -62.42
CA SER A 40 12.75 51.32 -61.16
C SER A 40 12.70 52.48 -60.15
N GLN A 41 11.75 53.42 -60.27
CA GLN A 41 11.70 54.63 -59.44
C GLN A 41 10.59 54.61 -58.37
N ASN A 42 9.58 53.74 -58.48
CA ASN A 42 8.42 53.76 -57.57
C ASN A 42 8.23 52.44 -56.84
N GLY A 43 9.29 51.94 -56.22
CA GLY A 43 9.25 50.68 -55.50
C GLY A 43 10.10 50.67 -54.25
N TYR A 44 9.65 51.41 -53.25
CA TYR A 44 10.19 51.40 -51.91
C TYR A 44 9.02 51.06 -50.99
N ALA A 45 9.20 50.15 -50.04
CA ALA A 45 8.25 49.86 -48.97
C ALA A 45 9.02 49.81 -47.65
N SER A 46 9.71 50.91 -47.35
CA SER A 46 9.94 51.31 -45.95
C SER A 46 8.83 52.30 -45.58
N ASP A 47 8.56 52.44 -44.28
CA ASP A 47 7.62 53.32 -43.53
C ASP A 47 7.20 54.69 -44.13
N ASP A 48 7.77 55.14 -45.24
CA ASP A 48 7.48 56.42 -45.90
C ASP A 48 7.57 56.34 -47.45
N ALA A 49 7.36 55.16 -48.06
CA ALA A 49 7.63 54.99 -49.48
C ALA A 49 6.58 54.15 -50.23
N TYR A 50 6.21 54.64 -51.41
CA TYR A 50 5.00 54.24 -52.13
C TYR A 50 5.28 53.34 -53.34
N ALA A 51 4.64 52.17 -53.40
CA ALA A 51 4.55 51.38 -54.63
C ALA A 51 3.41 51.93 -55.51
N THR A 52 3.73 52.53 -56.67
CA THR A 52 2.72 53.21 -57.51
C THR A 52 2.77 52.72 -58.94
N THR A 53 1.60 52.55 -59.56
CA THR A 53 1.49 52.17 -60.97
C THR A 53 0.42 53.02 -61.65
N THR A 54 0.64 53.34 -62.92
CA THR A 54 -0.18 54.31 -63.67
C THR A 54 -1.02 53.69 -64.79
N ASN A 55 -0.99 52.37 -64.96
CA ASN A 55 -1.72 51.67 -66.03
C ASN A 55 -2.63 50.54 -65.50
N THR A 56 -3.53 50.10 -66.37
CA THR A 56 -4.44 48.98 -66.10
C THR A 56 -3.67 47.67 -65.98
N SER A 57 -3.91 46.90 -64.91
CA SER A 57 -3.36 45.55 -64.67
C SER A 57 -1.87 45.47 -64.32
N SER A 58 -1.33 46.50 -63.67
CA SER A 58 -0.02 46.39 -63.00
C SER A 58 -0.11 45.63 -61.69
N TRP A 59 1.02 45.01 -61.31
CA TRP A 59 1.16 44.26 -60.07
C TRP A 59 2.48 44.53 -59.38
N VAL A 60 2.48 44.41 -58.06
CA VAL A 60 3.66 44.52 -57.19
C VAL A 60 3.77 43.21 -56.41
N SER A 61 4.98 42.64 -56.36
CA SER A 61 5.24 41.40 -55.60
C SER A 61 6.15 41.69 -54.42
N TYR A 62 5.74 41.20 -53.26
CA TYR A 62 6.43 41.27 -51.98
C TYR A 62 6.99 39.89 -51.62
N ALA A 63 8.17 39.86 -51.00
CA ALA A 63 8.94 38.66 -50.70
C ALA A 63 9.67 38.80 -49.35
N ASP A 64 10.38 37.75 -48.94
CA ASP A 64 11.32 37.79 -47.81
C ASP A 64 10.69 38.22 -46.48
N PHE A 65 9.49 37.72 -46.19
CA PHE A 65 8.74 37.99 -44.96
C PHE A 65 9.38 37.43 -43.68
N ASN A 66 10.54 36.76 -43.77
CA ASN A 66 11.24 36.14 -42.63
C ASN A 66 10.32 35.28 -41.75
N ILE A 67 9.42 34.54 -42.40
CA ILE A 67 8.49 33.65 -41.73
C ILE A 67 9.32 32.63 -40.92
N PRO A 68 9.17 32.56 -39.59
CA PRO A 68 9.83 31.54 -38.79
C PRO A 68 9.53 30.16 -39.35
N ALA A 69 10.49 29.24 -39.25
CA ALA A 69 10.33 27.89 -39.75
C ALA A 69 9.06 27.26 -39.15
N ILE A 70 8.04 27.05 -39.99
CA ILE A 70 6.85 26.30 -39.62
C ILE A 70 7.25 24.82 -39.59
N PRO A 71 6.98 24.08 -38.49
CA PRO A 71 7.39 22.69 -38.41
C PRO A 71 6.86 21.82 -39.55
N THR A 72 7.71 20.96 -40.09
CA THR A 72 7.37 20.07 -41.21
C THR A 72 6.18 19.17 -40.86
N GLY A 73 5.23 19.05 -41.78
CA GLY A 73 4.01 18.26 -41.57
C GLY A 73 2.91 18.97 -40.78
N SER A 74 3.12 20.23 -40.37
CA SER A 74 2.04 21.08 -39.86
C SER A 74 0.96 21.30 -40.92
N THR A 75 -0.29 21.39 -40.47
CA THR A 75 -1.41 21.78 -41.31
C THR A 75 -1.53 23.29 -41.30
N ILE A 76 -1.56 23.89 -42.48
CA ILE A 76 -1.79 25.33 -42.62
C ILE A 76 -3.29 25.56 -42.61
N ASN A 77 -3.76 26.25 -41.57
CA ASN A 77 -5.18 26.48 -41.32
C ASN A 77 -5.68 27.70 -42.08
N GLY A 78 -4.85 28.74 -42.17
CA GLY A 78 -5.21 29.97 -42.82
C GLY A 78 -4.04 30.92 -42.96
N ILE A 79 -4.21 31.90 -43.83
CA ILE A 79 -3.26 32.96 -44.09
C ILE A 79 -4.03 34.27 -43.99
N GLU A 80 -3.45 35.26 -43.32
CA GLU A 80 -4.02 36.59 -43.21
C GLU A 80 -2.99 37.61 -43.69
N ILE A 81 -3.46 38.50 -44.55
CA ILE A 81 -2.68 39.57 -45.13
C ILE A 81 -3.23 40.88 -44.57
N SER A 82 -2.39 41.65 -43.91
CA SER A 82 -2.70 43.03 -43.56
C SER A 82 -2.07 43.93 -44.59
N ALA A 83 -2.90 44.66 -45.33
CA ALA A 83 -2.46 45.57 -46.37
C ALA A 83 -2.88 47.00 -45.99
N GLU A 84 -1.88 47.86 -45.84
CA GLU A 84 -1.99 49.25 -45.45
C GLU A 84 -1.69 50.14 -46.65
N GLY A 85 -2.52 51.15 -46.87
CA GLY A 85 -2.30 52.17 -47.89
C GLY A 85 -3.58 52.77 -48.43
N LYS A 86 -3.43 53.56 -49.50
CA LYS A 86 -4.51 54.30 -50.15
C LYS A 86 -4.70 53.82 -51.59
N THR A 87 -5.93 53.42 -51.92
CA THR A 87 -6.23 52.90 -53.27
C THR A 87 -6.96 53.89 -54.16
N ALA A 88 -7.40 55.03 -53.62
CA ALA A 88 -8.09 56.10 -54.35
C ALA A 88 -9.29 55.59 -55.16
N GLY A 89 -10.03 54.62 -54.60
CA GLY A 89 -11.22 54.02 -55.21
C GLY A 89 -10.96 52.85 -56.17
N ARG A 90 -9.75 52.28 -56.20
CA ARG A 90 -9.43 51.07 -57.01
C ARG A 90 -9.38 49.81 -56.16
N ASP A 91 -9.98 48.75 -56.67
CA ASP A 91 -9.82 47.41 -56.10
C ASP A 91 -8.36 46.94 -56.20
N ILE A 92 -7.82 46.52 -55.06
CA ILE A 92 -6.60 45.72 -54.98
C ILE A 92 -7.01 44.27 -54.80
N ASP A 93 -6.37 43.44 -55.60
CA ASP A 93 -6.53 42.01 -55.65
C ASP A 93 -5.25 41.37 -55.11
N ILE A 94 -5.39 40.41 -54.19
CA ILE A 94 -4.27 39.72 -53.56
C ILE A 94 -4.19 38.28 -54.05
N ASN A 95 -3.00 37.89 -54.51
CA ASN A 95 -2.68 36.51 -54.85
C ASN A 95 -1.40 36.09 -54.15
N LEU A 96 -1.35 34.83 -53.71
CA LEU A 96 -0.21 34.29 -52.97
C LEU A 96 0.55 33.29 -53.84
N SER A 97 1.87 33.33 -53.82
CA SER A 97 2.72 32.33 -54.46
C SER A 97 3.29 31.35 -53.45
N TRP A 98 3.43 30.09 -53.86
CA TRP A 98 4.01 29.02 -53.05
C TRP A 98 5.34 28.48 -53.57
N ASN A 99 5.82 29.01 -54.70
CA ASN A 99 7.07 28.60 -55.34
C ASN A 99 7.68 29.75 -56.16
N ASN A 100 7.33 30.99 -55.83
CA ASN A 100 7.76 32.22 -56.50
C ASN A 100 7.37 32.32 -57.99
N HIS A 101 6.51 31.44 -58.50
CA HIS A 101 6.15 31.38 -59.93
C HIS A 101 4.64 31.26 -60.12
N ASN A 102 4.03 30.28 -59.46
CA ASN A 102 2.60 30.03 -59.52
C ASN A 102 1.89 30.80 -58.41
N TYR A 103 0.69 31.30 -58.69
CA TYR A 103 -0.09 32.12 -57.77
C TYR A 103 -1.48 31.52 -57.58
N THR A 104 -2.07 31.74 -56.40
CA THR A 104 -3.46 31.40 -56.15
C THR A 104 -4.39 32.18 -57.08
N SER A 105 -5.65 31.75 -57.16
CA SER A 105 -6.72 32.58 -57.69
C SER A 105 -6.78 33.91 -56.94
N VAL A 106 -7.21 34.95 -57.66
CA VAL A 106 -7.38 36.31 -57.13
C VAL A 106 -8.42 36.29 -56.01
N ILE A 107 -8.05 36.84 -54.85
CA ILE A 107 -9.02 37.24 -53.83
C ILE A 107 -9.09 38.75 -53.84
N ALA A 108 -10.26 39.27 -54.22
CA ALA A 108 -10.53 40.69 -54.19
C ALA A 108 -10.53 41.16 -52.74
N ALA A 109 -9.64 42.10 -52.43
CA ALA A 109 -9.56 42.67 -51.08
C ALA A 109 -10.53 43.84 -50.88
N GLY A 110 -11.24 44.27 -51.94
CA GLY A 110 -12.35 45.23 -51.86
C GLY A 110 -11.93 46.61 -51.38
N PHE A 111 -10.72 47.05 -51.73
CA PHE A 111 -10.21 48.36 -51.37
C PHE A 111 -10.87 49.45 -52.22
N THR A 112 -11.74 50.28 -51.67
CA THR A 112 -12.29 51.45 -52.40
C THR A 112 -12.06 52.77 -51.68
N GLU A 113 -11.07 52.84 -50.80
CA GLU A 113 -10.92 53.98 -49.89
C GLU A 113 -10.06 55.10 -50.48
N ALA A 114 -10.50 56.35 -50.29
CA ALA A 114 -9.81 57.56 -50.72
C ALA A 114 -8.75 58.05 -49.72
N THR A 115 -8.71 57.42 -48.53
CA THR A 115 -7.76 57.66 -47.45
C THR A 115 -6.91 56.43 -47.20
N ASP A 116 -5.80 56.62 -46.50
CA ASP A 116 -4.98 55.53 -46.01
C ASP A 116 -5.74 54.68 -44.99
N VAL A 117 -5.72 53.37 -45.18
CA VAL A 117 -6.46 52.37 -44.39
C VAL A 117 -5.70 51.06 -44.30
N VAL A 118 -5.91 50.34 -43.20
CA VAL A 118 -5.54 48.92 -43.08
C VAL A 118 -6.74 48.06 -43.47
N LYS A 119 -6.53 47.09 -44.36
CA LYS A 119 -7.51 46.03 -44.65
C LYS A 119 -6.89 44.65 -44.44
N LEU A 120 -7.69 43.77 -43.85
CA LEU A 120 -7.33 42.36 -43.66
C LEU A 120 -7.94 41.53 -44.79
N VAL A 121 -7.13 40.66 -45.39
CA VAL A 121 -7.53 39.74 -46.45
C VAL A 121 -7.16 38.33 -46.03
N GLY A 122 -8.12 37.41 -46.12
CA GLY A 122 -7.94 36.05 -45.63
C GLY A 122 -8.42 35.90 -44.19
N GLY A 123 -7.63 35.24 -43.34
CA GLY A 123 -7.92 35.01 -41.93
C GLY A 123 -7.51 33.61 -41.47
N ALA A 124 -7.81 33.29 -40.22
CA ALA A 124 -7.36 32.08 -39.52
C ALA A 124 -7.74 30.74 -40.19
N THR A 125 -8.74 30.74 -41.07
CA THR A 125 -9.22 29.55 -41.78
C THR A 125 -9.16 29.66 -43.31
N ASN A 126 -8.67 30.80 -43.84
CA ASN A 126 -8.65 31.03 -45.28
C ASN A 126 -7.32 30.61 -45.88
N ILE A 127 -7.35 29.54 -46.67
CA ILE A 127 -6.18 28.96 -47.34
C ILE A 127 -6.03 29.42 -48.80
N PHE A 128 -6.71 30.48 -49.21
CA PHE A 128 -6.64 31.04 -50.57
C PHE A 128 -6.91 30.00 -51.67
N GLY A 129 -7.86 29.09 -51.40
CA GLY A 129 -8.33 28.09 -52.36
C GLY A 129 -7.34 26.95 -52.66
N ARG A 130 -6.25 26.79 -51.89
CA ARG A 130 -5.32 25.66 -52.04
C ARG A 130 -4.84 25.12 -50.71
N THR A 131 -4.41 23.87 -50.70
CA THR A 131 -3.65 23.30 -49.59
C THR A 131 -2.22 23.84 -49.61
N TRP A 132 -1.77 24.38 -48.49
CA TRP A 132 -0.40 24.86 -48.30
C TRP A 132 0.42 23.86 -47.49
N LEU A 133 1.70 23.72 -47.83
CA LEU A 133 2.67 22.96 -47.06
C LEU A 133 3.59 23.93 -46.31
N ALA A 134 4.12 23.51 -45.15
CA ALA A 134 5.05 24.33 -44.37
C ALA A 134 6.26 24.82 -45.20
N GLU A 135 6.81 23.96 -46.06
CA GLU A 135 7.89 24.28 -47.01
C GLU A 135 7.56 25.35 -48.06
N ASN A 136 6.29 25.72 -48.23
CA ASN A 136 5.90 26.82 -49.10
C ASN A 136 6.23 28.18 -48.47
N PHE A 137 6.35 28.27 -47.14
CA PHE A 137 6.58 29.51 -46.38
C PHE A 137 8.07 29.75 -46.14
N THR A 138 8.83 29.87 -47.23
CA THR A 138 10.23 30.26 -47.18
C THR A 138 10.45 31.57 -47.94
N ASN A 139 11.55 32.25 -47.64
CA ASN A 139 11.98 33.43 -48.41
C ASN A 139 12.21 33.12 -49.89
N GLU A 140 12.46 31.86 -50.27
CA GLU A 140 12.57 31.45 -51.66
C GLU A 140 11.21 31.28 -52.35
N ASN A 141 10.22 30.73 -51.64
CA ASN A 141 8.98 30.23 -52.24
C ASN A 141 7.79 31.20 -52.08
N PHE A 142 7.62 31.80 -50.90
CA PHE A 142 6.40 32.54 -50.58
C PHE A 142 6.44 33.96 -51.12
N ARG A 143 5.41 34.36 -51.88
CA ARG A 143 5.25 35.75 -52.35
C ARG A 143 3.84 36.23 -52.13
N VAL A 144 3.67 37.52 -51.87
CA VAL A 144 2.37 38.20 -51.93
C VAL A 144 2.39 39.10 -53.15
N ARG A 145 1.40 38.96 -54.04
CA ARG A 145 1.22 39.86 -55.19
C ARG A 145 -0.02 40.69 -54.98
N ALA A 146 0.14 42.01 -55.02
CA ALA A 146 -0.95 42.97 -55.08
C ALA A 146 -1.15 43.41 -56.54
N ILE A 147 -2.37 43.31 -57.03
CA ILE A 147 -2.76 43.62 -58.41
C ILE A 147 -3.81 44.73 -58.35
N THR A 148 -3.70 45.76 -59.18
CA THR A 148 -4.73 46.79 -59.29
C THR A 148 -5.60 46.62 -60.52
N HIS A 149 -6.92 46.71 -60.33
CA HIS A 149 -7.89 46.66 -61.41
C HIS A 149 -8.48 48.06 -61.67
N SER A 150 -8.68 48.39 -62.95
CA SER A 150 -9.30 49.63 -63.49
C SER A 150 -8.41 50.87 -63.73
N PHE A 151 -8.74 51.57 -64.82
CA PHE A 151 -8.15 52.85 -65.26
C PHE A 151 -8.76 54.02 -64.47
N SER A 152 -7.93 54.90 -63.90
CA SER A 152 -8.38 56.19 -63.38
C SER A 152 -8.27 57.25 -64.49
N PRO A 153 -9.36 57.94 -64.87
CA PRO A 153 -9.31 59.05 -65.82
C PRO A 153 -8.44 60.24 -65.33
N ASN A 154 -8.12 60.29 -64.04
CA ASN A 154 -7.52 61.45 -63.37
C ASN A 154 -6.07 61.22 -62.89
N GLY A 155 -5.42 60.12 -63.28
CA GLY A 155 -3.98 59.90 -63.01
C GLY A 155 -3.60 59.72 -61.52
N THR A 156 -4.56 59.55 -60.61
CA THR A 156 -4.30 59.32 -59.19
C THR A 156 -3.56 58.00 -58.97
N MET A 157 -2.46 58.01 -58.21
CA MET A 157 -1.65 56.82 -57.89
C MET A 157 -2.31 55.96 -56.81
N PHE A 158 -2.05 54.64 -56.78
CA PHE A 158 -2.28 53.86 -55.55
C PHE A 158 -0.98 53.84 -54.77
N SER A 159 -1.08 53.78 -53.46
CA SER A 159 0.05 53.55 -52.58
C SER A 159 -0.28 52.41 -51.63
N LEU A 160 0.67 51.50 -51.49
CA LEU A 160 0.71 50.53 -50.40
C LEU A 160 1.92 50.87 -49.54
N ASP A 161 1.65 51.16 -48.28
CA ASP A 161 2.66 51.57 -47.30
C ASP A 161 3.24 50.32 -46.62
N GLN A 162 2.38 49.32 -46.34
CA GLN A 162 2.81 48.06 -45.76
C GLN A 162 1.98 46.86 -46.26
N ILE A 163 2.67 45.72 -46.43
CA ILE A 163 2.04 44.41 -46.55
C ILE A 163 2.63 43.53 -45.46
N LEU A 164 1.78 43.02 -44.57
CA LEU A 164 2.15 42.07 -43.53
C LEU A 164 1.49 40.72 -43.78
N VAL A 165 2.18 39.65 -43.38
CA VAL A 165 1.69 38.28 -43.49
C VAL A 165 1.64 37.65 -42.12
N LYS A 166 0.51 37.02 -41.79
CA LYS A 166 0.37 36.10 -40.68
C LYS A 166 -0.06 34.73 -41.22
N VAL A 167 0.58 33.68 -40.74
CA VAL A 167 0.23 32.30 -41.08
C VAL A 167 -0.27 31.59 -39.83
N TYR A 168 -1.45 30.98 -39.95
CA TYR A 168 -2.06 30.16 -38.91
C TYR A 168 -1.82 28.69 -39.24
N TYR A 169 -1.28 27.93 -38.29
CA TYR A 169 -0.98 26.52 -38.48
C TYR A 169 -1.26 25.68 -37.24
N THR A 170 -1.51 24.40 -37.46
CA THR A 170 -1.59 23.40 -36.40
C THR A 170 -0.42 22.46 -36.58
N LYS A 171 0.43 22.36 -35.55
CA LYS A 171 1.52 21.38 -35.50
C LYS A 171 0.99 19.97 -35.67
N LYS A 172 1.82 19.09 -36.24
CA LYS A 172 1.44 17.70 -36.43
C LYS A 172 1.22 17.01 -35.08
N ASN A 173 0.09 16.31 -34.93
CA ASN A 173 -0.18 15.53 -33.73
C ASN A 173 0.50 14.15 -33.83
N LEU A 174 1.28 13.79 -32.82
CA LEU A 174 1.83 12.45 -32.67
C LEU A 174 0.87 11.56 -31.88
N ILE A 175 0.80 10.30 -32.31
CA ILE A 175 0.10 9.26 -31.55
C ILE A 175 1.12 8.57 -30.66
N SER A 176 0.93 8.68 -29.35
CA SER A 176 1.74 8.01 -28.34
C SER A 176 1.07 6.69 -27.95
N THR A 177 1.82 5.60 -27.98
CA THR A 177 1.35 4.28 -27.53
C THR A 177 2.26 3.75 -26.44
N ILE A 178 1.68 3.01 -25.50
CA ILE A 178 2.42 2.36 -24.42
C ILE A 178 2.11 0.87 -24.36
N THR A 179 3.05 0.12 -23.80
CA THR A 179 2.85 -1.28 -23.37
C THR A 179 3.13 -1.37 -21.87
N ALA A 180 2.40 -2.23 -21.16
CA ALA A 180 2.56 -2.41 -19.73
C ALA A 180 2.75 -3.89 -19.40
N ASP A 181 3.51 -4.14 -18.33
CA ASP A 181 3.74 -5.50 -17.85
C ASP A 181 2.58 -6.00 -16.99
N ASP A 182 2.29 -7.30 -17.12
CA ASP A 182 1.45 -8.00 -16.15
C ASP A 182 2.16 -8.03 -14.78
N LYS A 183 1.38 -8.08 -13.69
CA LYS A 183 1.91 -8.21 -12.33
C LYS A 183 1.20 -9.26 -11.50
N ILE A 184 1.84 -9.67 -10.42
CA ILE A 184 1.21 -10.39 -9.32
C ILE A 184 0.69 -9.35 -8.34
N TYR A 185 -0.48 -9.62 -7.75
CA TYR A 185 -1.08 -8.77 -6.73
C TYR A 185 -0.10 -8.45 -5.59
N ASP A 186 0.11 -7.16 -5.35
CA ASP A 186 1.06 -6.60 -4.38
C ASP A 186 0.44 -5.51 -3.51
N GLY A 187 -0.90 -5.43 -3.48
CA GLY A 187 -1.64 -4.49 -2.63
C GLY A 187 -1.71 -3.05 -3.15
N ASN A 188 -1.16 -2.75 -4.33
CA ASN A 188 -1.23 -1.42 -4.95
C ASN A 188 -1.66 -1.49 -6.43
N ASN A 189 -2.05 -0.35 -6.99
CA ASN A 189 -2.45 -0.21 -8.39
C ASN A 189 -1.33 0.33 -9.29
N THR A 190 -0.08 0.36 -8.84
CA THR A 190 1.04 0.83 -9.68
C THR A 190 1.31 -0.17 -10.80
N ALA A 191 1.48 0.35 -12.02
CA ALA A 191 1.84 -0.42 -13.20
C ALA A 191 3.26 -0.08 -13.66
N THR A 192 3.90 -1.04 -14.32
CA THR A 192 5.19 -0.85 -14.99
C THR A 192 4.96 -0.71 -16.48
N VAL A 193 5.44 0.38 -17.07
CA VAL A 193 5.42 0.58 -18.52
C VAL A 193 6.67 -0.05 -19.12
N ALA A 194 6.47 -0.99 -20.05
CA ALA A 194 7.56 -1.70 -20.73
C ALA A 194 8.15 -0.86 -21.88
N ALA A 195 7.32 -0.10 -22.59
CA ALA A 195 7.75 0.78 -23.67
C ALA A 195 6.77 1.93 -23.94
N CYS A 196 7.32 3.03 -24.45
CA CYS A 196 6.58 4.14 -25.05
C CYS A 196 7.04 4.30 -26.51
N ASN A 197 6.10 4.34 -27.45
CA ASN A 197 6.38 4.47 -28.89
C ASN A 197 5.59 5.62 -29.51
N LEU A 198 6.19 6.27 -30.50
CA LEU A 198 5.58 7.37 -31.25
C LEU A 198 5.28 6.96 -32.68
N MET A 199 4.11 7.35 -33.17
CA MET A 199 3.74 7.27 -34.58
C MET A 199 3.53 8.66 -35.16
N GLY A 200 4.05 8.89 -36.36
CA GLY A 200 3.87 10.13 -37.10
C GLY A 200 5.04 11.11 -37.08
N VAL A 201 6.17 10.78 -36.43
CA VAL A 201 7.41 11.58 -36.50
C VAL A 201 7.85 11.70 -37.96
N VAL A 202 8.17 12.91 -38.40
CA VAL A 202 8.61 13.20 -39.77
C VAL A 202 10.13 13.12 -39.83
N SER A 203 10.68 12.33 -40.75
CA SER A 203 12.14 12.26 -40.92
C SER A 203 12.68 13.59 -41.47
N PRO A 204 13.80 14.13 -40.94
CA PRO A 204 14.77 13.51 -40.03
C PRO A 204 14.61 13.85 -38.53
N ASP A 205 13.47 14.36 -38.10
CA ASP A 205 13.26 14.87 -36.74
C ASP A 205 13.61 13.86 -35.63
N VAL A 206 14.21 14.35 -34.55
CA VAL A 206 14.62 13.58 -33.39
C VAL A 206 13.63 13.81 -32.25
N VAL A 207 12.69 12.87 -32.09
CA VAL A 207 11.67 12.88 -31.04
C VAL A 207 11.54 11.50 -30.39
N THR A 208 11.51 11.47 -29.06
CA THR A 208 11.28 10.27 -28.25
C THR A 208 10.18 10.54 -27.22
N CYS A 209 9.65 9.48 -26.60
CA CYS A 209 8.67 9.60 -25.52
C CYS A 209 9.04 8.77 -24.30
N SER A 210 8.57 9.23 -23.15
CA SER A 210 8.62 8.50 -21.88
C SER A 210 7.24 8.50 -21.23
N ALA A 211 6.93 7.45 -20.49
CA ALA A 211 5.72 7.34 -19.69
C ALA A 211 6.04 7.43 -18.19
N SER A 212 5.16 8.04 -17.41
CA SER A 212 5.31 8.18 -15.96
C SER A 212 3.96 8.07 -15.25
N GLY A 213 4.00 7.74 -13.95
CA GLY A 213 2.78 7.67 -13.12
C GLY A 213 1.77 6.62 -13.59
N ALA A 214 2.25 5.49 -14.14
CA ALA A 214 1.38 4.47 -14.70
C ALA A 214 0.62 3.71 -13.61
N THR A 215 -0.69 3.56 -13.77
CA THR A 215 -1.56 2.85 -12.82
C THR A 215 -2.60 1.99 -13.52
N PHE A 216 -2.91 0.85 -12.91
CA PHE A 216 -4.15 0.12 -13.12
C PHE A 216 -5.34 0.92 -12.59
N ASP A 217 -6.53 0.65 -13.13
CA ASP A 217 -7.81 1.20 -12.66
C ASP A 217 -8.08 0.93 -11.17
N ASP A 218 -7.73 -0.27 -10.70
CA ASP A 218 -7.69 -0.64 -9.29
C ASP A 218 -6.58 -1.67 -9.01
N LYS A 219 -6.34 -1.96 -7.72
CA LYS A 219 -5.31 -2.91 -7.28
C LYS A 219 -5.71 -4.38 -7.45
N ASN A 220 -6.98 -4.68 -7.70
CA ASN A 220 -7.52 -6.04 -7.60
C ASN A 220 -7.15 -6.88 -8.83
N ILE A 221 -7.22 -8.19 -8.66
CA ILE A 221 -6.96 -9.14 -9.74
C ILE A 221 -7.91 -8.92 -10.93
N GLY A 222 -7.40 -9.19 -12.14
CA GLY A 222 -8.18 -9.09 -13.35
C GLY A 222 -7.31 -9.19 -14.61
N THR A 223 -7.94 -9.62 -15.70
CA THR A 223 -7.33 -9.67 -17.03
C THR A 223 -7.72 -8.45 -17.83
N ASP A 224 -6.84 -8.01 -18.75
CA ASP A 224 -7.10 -6.88 -19.64
C ASP A 224 -7.52 -5.60 -18.88
N LYS A 225 -6.96 -5.40 -17.68
CA LYS A 225 -7.20 -4.20 -16.87
C LYS A 225 -6.57 -3.00 -17.56
N ILE A 226 -7.27 -1.87 -17.53
CA ILE A 226 -6.79 -0.63 -18.15
C ILE A 226 -5.61 -0.09 -17.35
N VAL A 227 -4.51 0.17 -18.03
CA VAL A 227 -3.37 0.92 -17.51
C VAL A 227 -3.36 2.29 -18.16
N THR A 228 -3.27 3.34 -17.35
CA THR A 228 -3.15 4.73 -17.80
C THR A 228 -1.82 5.29 -17.36
N ALA A 229 -1.10 6.00 -18.23
CA ALA A 229 0.15 6.69 -17.90
C ALA A 229 0.18 8.10 -18.49
N GLY A 230 0.91 9.00 -17.81
CA GLY A 230 1.24 10.31 -18.35
C GLY A 230 2.40 10.21 -19.34
N ILE A 231 2.31 10.93 -20.46
CA ILE A 231 3.30 10.93 -21.53
C ILE A 231 4.06 12.26 -21.52
N THR A 232 5.35 12.19 -21.83
CA THR A 232 6.18 13.36 -22.09
C THR A 232 7.03 13.11 -23.32
N LEU A 233 7.11 14.10 -24.21
CA LEU A 233 8.03 14.07 -25.35
C LEU A 233 9.38 14.68 -24.99
N SER A 234 10.44 14.16 -25.59
CA SER A 234 11.79 14.71 -25.51
C SER A 234 12.51 14.59 -26.86
N GLY A 235 13.70 15.19 -26.98
CA GLY A 235 14.44 15.32 -28.23
C GLY A 235 14.49 16.76 -28.72
N ALA A 236 15.38 17.04 -29.67
CA ALA A 236 15.62 18.40 -30.16
C ALA A 236 14.38 18.99 -30.85
N ASP A 237 13.58 18.14 -31.49
CA ASP A 237 12.45 18.55 -32.33
C ASP A 237 11.11 18.33 -31.63
N SER A 238 11.06 17.99 -30.33
CA SER A 238 9.78 17.68 -29.67
C SER A 238 8.80 18.85 -29.64
N GLY A 239 9.30 20.09 -29.62
CA GLY A 239 8.48 21.31 -29.65
C GLY A 239 7.73 21.55 -30.98
N ASN A 240 8.06 20.78 -32.02
CA ASN A 240 7.45 20.83 -33.35
C ASN A 240 6.12 20.09 -33.44
N TYR A 241 5.74 19.35 -32.39
CA TYR A 241 4.61 18.44 -32.40
C TYR A 241 3.62 18.76 -31.28
N THR A 242 2.35 18.42 -31.51
CA THR A 242 1.40 18.18 -30.42
C THR A 242 1.32 16.69 -30.13
N TYR A 243 0.81 16.30 -28.96
CA TYR A 243 0.61 14.91 -28.58
C TYR A 243 -0.42 14.82 -27.46
N ASP A 244 -1.01 13.64 -27.30
CA ASP A 244 -1.81 13.32 -26.12
C ASP A 244 -0.88 13.11 -24.92
N SER A 245 -1.05 13.92 -23.88
CA SER A 245 -0.24 13.86 -22.65
C SER A 245 -0.58 12.66 -21.75
N SER A 246 -1.49 11.80 -22.19
CA SER A 246 -1.80 10.52 -21.57
C SER A 246 -1.95 9.43 -22.64
N ALA A 247 -1.63 8.21 -22.27
CA ALA A 247 -1.88 7.03 -23.09
C ALA A 247 -2.45 5.91 -22.22
N THR A 248 -3.22 5.03 -22.85
CA THR A 248 -3.79 3.84 -22.22
C THR A 248 -3.36 2.57 -22.93
N THR A 249 -3.30 1.48 -22.18
CA THR A 249 -3.08 0.12 -22.66
C THR A 249 -3.75 -0.86 -21.71
N THR A 250 -3.55 -2.16 -21.91
CA THR A 250 -4.09 -3.21 -21.02
C THR A 250 -3.00 -4.12 -20.52
N ALA A 251 -3.10 -4.54 -19.26
CA ALA A 251 -2.27 -5.58 -18.64
C ALA A 251 -3.10 -6.34 -17.58
N SER A 252 -2.57 -7.42 -17.05
CA SER A 252 -3.24 -8.29 -16.08
C SER A 252 -2.62 -8.18 -14.69
N VAL A 253 -3.48 -8.29 -13.66
CA VAL A 253 -3.08 -8.50 -12.27
C VAL A 253 -3.50 -9.91 -11.88
N THR A 254 -2.50 -10.76 -11.61
CA THR A 254 -2.69 -12.17 -11.23
C THR A 254 -2.74 -12.32 -9.71
N ALA A 255 -3.50 -13.32 -9.23
CA ALA A 255 -3.66 -13.55 -7.81
C ALA A 255 -2.32 -13.90 -7.14
N ARG A 256 -2.13 -13.39 -5.92
CA ARG A 256 -0.98 -13.75 -5.09
C ARG A 256 -1.24 -15.07 -4.38
N ASN A 257 -0.25 -15.94 -4.32
CA ASN A 257 -0.35 -17.16 -3.52
C ASN A 257 -0.44 -16.80 -2.01
N LEU A 258 -1.35 -17.44 -1.29
CA LEU A 258 -1.47 -17.36 0.16
C LEU A 258 -1.18 -18.72 0.79
N THR A 259 -0.25 -18.75 1.73
CA THR A 259 0.07 -19.92 2.54
C THR A 259 -0.46 -19.73 3.95
N VAL A 260 -1.23 -20.69 4.44
CA VAL A 260 -1.76 -20.66 5.80
C VAL A 260 -0.95 -21.61 6.69
N THR A 261 -0.53 -21.13 7.85
CA THR A 261 0.08 -21.91 8.92
C THR A 261 -0.88 -22.07 10.09
N ALA A 262 -0.71 -23.16 10.83
CA ALA A 262 -1.51 -23.48 12.00
C ALA A 262 -0.63 -23.59 13.25
N ALA A 263 -1.15 -23.17 14.39
CA ALA A 263 -0.54 -23.40 15.69
C ALA A 263 -1.52 -24.15 16.60
N GLY A 264 -1.10 -25.32 17.08
CA GLY A 264 -1.87 -26.12 18.01
C GLY A 264 -1.88 -25.49 19.39
N ILE A 265 -2.97 -25.66 20.14
CA ILE A 265 -3.09 -25.20 21.52
C ILE A 265 -3.05 -26.41 22.44
N ASN A 266 -2.15 -26.36 23.44
CA ASN A 266 -2.03 -27.40 24.46
C ASN A 266 -3.34 -27.57 25.23
N LYS A 267 -3.62 -28.80 25.68
CA LYS A 267 -4.78 -29.12 26.52
C LYS A 267 -4.41 -30.03 27.68
N VAL A 268 -5.32 -30.15 28.63
CA VAL A 268 -5.26 -31.22 29.64
C VAL A 268 -6.03 -32.42 29.10
N TYR A 269 -5.57 -33.63 29.44
CA TYR A 269 -6.21 -34.88 29.07
C TYR A 269 -7.71 -34.89 29.41
N ASP A 270 -8.54 -35.18 28.41
CA ASP A 270 -9.99 -35.28 28.50
C ASP A 270 -10.54 -36.54 27.78
N GLY A 271 -9.65 -37.42 27.32
CA GLY A 271 -9.99 -38.64 26.58
C GLY A 271 -10.35 -38.45 25.10
N ASN A 272 -10.32 -37.23 24.57
CA ASN A 272 -10.72 -36.93 23.19
C ASN A 272 -9.56 -36.37 22.35
N THR A 273 -9.56 -36.70 21.05
CA THR A 273 -8.61 -36.16 20.07
C THR A 273 -8.95 -34.75 19.59
N THR A 274 -10.04 -34.14 20.07
CA THR A 274 -10.41 -32.76 19.70
C THR A 274 -9.30 -31.79 20.07
N ALA A 275 -8.81 -31.04 19.09
CA ALA A 275 -7.81 -30.00 19.26
C ALA A 275 -8.44 -28.60 19.16
N THR A 276 -7.68 -27.60 19.60
CA THR A 276 -7.92 -26.20 19.28
C THR A 276 -6.70 -25.66 18.56
N THR A 277 -6.89 -24.78 17.59
CA THR A 277 -5.80 -24.29 16.72
C THR A 277 -6.08 -22.83 16.34
N THR A 278 -5.03 -22.03 16.26
CA THR A 278 -5.07 -20.70 15.62
C THR A 278 -4.45 -20.78 14.23
N LEU A 279 -5.01 -20.02 13.27
CA LEU A 279 -4.45 -19.88 11.93
C LEU A 279 -3.72 -18.54 11.81
N SER A 280 -2.67 -18.54 11.00
CA SER A 280 -1.98 -17.34 10.50
C SER A 280 -1.60 -17.54 9.04
N ASP A 281 -1.20 -16.47 8.36
CA ASP A 281 -0.89 -16.51 6.92
C ASP A 281 0.14 -15.43 6.52
N ASP A 282 0.55 -15.46 5.26
CA ASP A 282 1.54 -14.57 4.64
C ASP A 282 0.93 -13.45 3.78
N ARG A 283 -0.30 -13.00 4.10
CA ARG A 283 -0.95 -11.88 3.40
C ARG A 283 -0.11 -10.60 3.45
N ILE A 284 -0.41 -9.71 2.51
CA ILE A 284 0.08 -8.33 2.54
C ILE A 284 -0.54 -7.60 3.74
N VAL A 285 0.29 -6.88 4.49
CA VAL A 285 -0.14 -6.15 5.67
C VAL A 285 -1.19 -5.11 5.30
N GLY A 286 -2.31 -5.11 6.03
CA GLY A 286 -3.45 -4.24 5.79
C GLY A 286 -4.58 -4.88 4.98
N ASP A 287 -4.33 -6.01 4.30
CA ASP A 287 -5.38 -6.72 3.58
C ASP A 287 -6.34 -7.46 4.51
N SER A 288 -7.62 -7.41 4.13
CA SER A 288 -8.74 -8.02 4.84
C SER A 288 -9.07 -9.38 4.24
N LEU A 289 -8.70 -10.45 4.97
CA LEU A 289 -9.05 -11.84 4.69
C LEU A 289 -9.54 -12.51 5.98
N THR A 290 -10.55 -13.36 5.85
CA THR A 290 -11.06 -14.24 6.91
C THR A 290 -10.62 -15.68 6.60
N LEU A 291 -9.93 -16.31 7.54
CA LEU A 291 -9.55 -17.72 7.43
C LEU A 291 -10.51 -18.60 8.22
N SER A 292 -10.73 -19.82 7.74
CA SER A 292 -11.46 -20.86 8.45
C SER A 292 -10.86 -22.23 8.18
N PHE A 293 -11.21 -23.21 9.00
CA PHE A 293 -10.89 -24.62 8.79
C PHE A 293 -12.11 -25.48 9.14
N ALA A 294 -12.15 -26.72 8.64
CA ALA A 294 -13.26 -27.64 8.92
C ALA A 294 -13.04 -28.43 10.22
N THR A 295 -11.85 -29.00 10.40
CA THR A 295 -11.52 -29.81 11.59
C THR A 295 -10.06 -29.62 12.01
N THR A 296 -9.82 -29.83 13.31
CA THR A 296 -8.49 -29.95 13.89
C THR A 296 -8.48 -31.07 14.94
N THR A 297 -7.50 -31.97 14.89
CA THR A 297 -7.45 -33.17 15.74
C THR A 297 -6.02 -33.54 16.12
N PHE A 298 -5.81 -33.91 17.38
CA PHE A 298 -4.63 -34.63 17.83
C PHE A 298 -4.57 -36.03 17.21
N ALA A 299 -3.36 -36.50 16.88
CA ALA A 299 -3.13 -37.85 16.39
C ALA A 299 -3.33 -38.92 17.47
N ASP A 300 -3.17 -38.55 18.75
CA ASP A 300 -3.33 -39.42 19.90
C ASP A 300 -4.06 -38.64 21.02
N PRO A 301 -5.08 -39.23 21.69
CA PRO A 301 -5.78 -38.56 22.80
C PRO A 301 -5.02 -38.57 24.13
N ASN A 302 -3.94 -39.35 24.27
CA ASN A 302 -3.22 -39.56 25.52
C ASN A 302 -2.29 -38.39 25.87
N ALA A 303 -1.96 -38.25 27.15
CA ALA A 303 -1.03 -37.24 27.62
C ALA A 303 0.39 -37.51 27.10
N ALA A 304 0.92 -36.57 26.33
CA ALA A 304 2.27 -36.57 25.80
C ALA A 304 2.66 -35.17 25.31
N VAL A 305 3.96 -34.97 25.12
CA VAL A 305 4.53 -33.74 24.57
C VAL A 305 4.66 -33.87 23.05
N GLY A 306 4.38 -32.80 22.31
CA GLY A 306 4.64 -32.71 20.88
C GLY A 306 3.74 -33.60 20.02
N ILE A 307 2.50 -33.85 20.45
CA ILE A 307 1.56 -34.68 19.69
C ILE A 307 1.16 -33.93 18.42
N VAL A 308 1.20 -34.63 17.29
CA VAL A 308 0.81 -34.07 16.00
C VAL A 308 -0.66 -33.66 16.02
N VAL A 309 -0.92 -32.44 15.59
CA VAL A 309 -2.26 -31.90 15.32
C VAL A 309 -2.40 -31.72 13.82
N SER A 310 -3.45 -32.31 13.26
CA SER A 310 -3.79 -32.18 11.84
C SER A 310 -4.94 -31.20 11.67
N VAL A 311 -4.80 -30.25 10.75
CA VAL A 311 -5.83 -29.27 10.40
C VAL A 311 -6.26 -29.51 8.96
N THR A 312 -7.58 -29.63 8.72
CA THR A 312 -8.12 -29.89 7.38
C THR A 312 -9.24 -28.94 7.01
N GLY A 313 -9.45 -28.76 5.71
CA GLY A 313 -10.49 -27.88 5.17
C GLY A 313 -10.17 -26.40 5.37
N ILE A 314 -8.90 -26.02 5.36
CA ILE A 314 -8.49 -24.61 5.40
C ILE A 314 -9.07 -23.89 4.18
N SER A 315 -9.69 -22.74 4.41
CA SER A 315 -10.32 -21.91 3.39
C SER A 315 -10.21 -20.42 3.72
N ILE A 316 -10.28 -19.60 2.66
CA ILE A 316 -10.45 -18.15 2.78
C ILE A 316 -11.96 -17.89 2.63
N SER A 317 -12.62 -17.53 3.73
CA SER A 317 -14.09 -17.46 3.82
C SER A 317 -14.68 -16.07 3.65
N GLY A 318 -13.84 -15.03 3.48
CA GLY A 318 -14.32 -13.67 3.23
C GLY A 318 -13.24 -12.61 3.41
N GLY A 319 -13.67 -11.34 3.41
CA GLY A 319 -12.80 -10.17 3.42
C GLY A 319 -12.72 -9.50 2.04
N ALA A 320 -12.55 -8.18 2.01
CA ALA A 320 -12.58 -7.38 0.78
C ALA A 320 -11.47 -7.78 -0.21
N ASP A 321 -10.35 -8.30 0.32
CA ASP A 321 -9.16 -8.61 -0.46
C ASP A 321 -9.00 -10.11 -0.74
N ALA A 322 -9.91 -10.96 -0.25
CA ALA A 322 -9.83 -12.41 -0.41
C ALA A 322 -9.75 -12.85 -1.88
N GLY A 323 -10.46 -12.16 -2.77
CA GLY A 323 -10.42 -12.43 -4.20
C GLY A 323 -9.05 -12.21 -4.85
N ASN A 324 -8.15 -11.48 -4.19
CA ASN A 324 -6.82 -11.18 -4.72
C ASN A 324 -5.78 -12.28 -4.43
N TYR A 325 -6.19 -13.33 -3.73
CA TYR A 325 -5.31 -14.42 -3.33
C TYR A 325 -5.77 -15.78 -3.86
N THR A 326 -4.80 -16.65 -4.11
CA THR A 326 -5.01 -18.08 -4.34
C THR A 326 -4.47 -18.86 -3.15
N LEU A 327 -5.35 -19.54 -2.40
CA LEU A 327 -4.94 -20.39 -1.29
C LEU A 327 -4.14 -21.59 -1.80
N VAL A 328 -2.91 -21.76 -1.30
CA VAL A 328 -1.99 -22.81 -1.72
C VAL A 328 -2.25 -24.13 -1.01
N ASN A 329 -2.61 -24.08 0.28
CA ASN A 329 -2.80 -25.26 1.11
C ASN A 329 -4.18 -25.29 1.78
N THR A 330 -4.86 -26.43 1.68
CA THR A 330 -6.14 -26.69 2.36
C THR A 330 -5.97 -27.54 3.63
N THR A 331 -4.73 -27.88 3.96
CA THR A 331 -4.36 -28.62 5.16
C THR A 331 -3.09 -28.03 5.78
N ALA A 332 -2.91 -28.24 7.08
CA ALA A 332 -1.70 -27.89 7.81
C ALA A 332 -1.44 -28.92 8.92
N SER A 333 -0.20 -28.98 9.40
CA SER A 333 0.18 -29.80 10.53
C SER A 333 1.03 -28.98 11.51
N THR A 334 0.83 -29.23 12.79
CA THR A 334 1.54 -28.61 13.90
C THR A 334 1.66 -29.65 15.02
N THR A 335 2.32 -29.30 16.12
CA THR A 335 2.30 -30.09 17.35
C THR A 335 1.68 -29.29 18.49
N ALA A 336 1.13 -29.98 19.48
CA ALA A 336 0.75 -29.44 20.77
C ALA A 336 0.85 -30.53 21.85
N ASP A 337 0.89 -30.12 23.11
CA ASP A 337 1.00 -31.03 24.24
C ASP A 337 -0.38 -31.36 24.81
N ILE A 338 -0.54 -32.60 25.28
CA ILE A 338 -1.61 -32.99 26.18
C ILE A 338 -0.98 -33.26 27.54
N SER A 339 -1.26 -32.38 28.51
CA SER A 339 -0.83 -32.56 29.90
C SER A 339 -1.69 -33.61 30.60
N GLN A 340 -1.11 -34.36 31.53
CA GLN A 340 -1.87 -35.31 32.35
C GLN A 340 -2.99 -34.60 33.13
N TYR A 341 -4.12 -35.30 33.31
CA TYR A 341 -5.20 -34.83 34.17
C TYR A 341 -4.89 -35.15 35.64
N GLN A 342 -5.26 -34.27 36.55
CA GLN A 342 -5.05 -34.51 37.98
C GLN A 342 -6.07 -35.54 38.50
N GLY A 343 -5.60 -36.77 38.72
CA GLY A 343 -6.33 -37.82 39.42
C GLY A 343 -6.12 -37.74 40.93
N THR A 344 -6.96 -38.44 41.68
CA THR A 344 -6.75 -38.64 43.13
C THR A 344 -6.43 -40.10 43.42
N ILE A 345 -5.57 -40.34 44.40
CA ILE A 345 -5.28 -41.65 44.97
C ILE A 345 -5.44 -41.52 46.48
N THR A 346 -5.98 -42.54 47.13
CA THR A 346 -6.24 -42.52 48.58
C THR A 346 -5.66 -43.79 49.20
N LEU A 347 -4.73 -43.65 50.13
CA LEU A 347 -4.21 -44.76 50.94
C LEU A 347 -5.20 -45.14 52.04
N ASP A 348 -5.27 -46.43 52.36
CA ASP A 348 -6.06 -46.91 53.50
C ASP A 348 -5.39 -46.48 54.81
N ASN A 349 -6.06 -45.60 55.55
CA ASN A 349 -5.59 -45.04 56.81
C ASN A 349 -6.20 -45.72 58.05
N SER A 350 -6.95 -46.82 57.87
CA SER A 350 -7.66 -47.49 58.96
C SER A 350 -6.75 -48.21 59.96
N ASN A 351 -5.56 -48.64 59.52
CA ASN A 351 -4.63 -49.43 60.33
C ASN A 351 -3.15 -49.05 60.09
N LEU A 352 -2.76 -47.86 60.56
CA LEU A 352 -1.41 -47.31 60.38
C LEU A 352 -0.46 -47.57 61.56
N THR A 353 -0.92 -48.23 62.63
CA THR A 353 -0.08 -48.65 63.78
C THR A 353 -0.20 -50.15 63.99
N ARG A 354 0.90 -50.89 63.80
CA ARG A 354 0.91 -52.36 63.73
C ARG A 354 2.01 -52.91 64.65
N THR A 355 1.83 -54.10 65.23
CA THR A 355 2.85 -54.78 66.02
C THR A 355 3.76 -55.62 65.12
N HIS A 356 5.06 -55.61 65.39
CA HIS A 356 6.05 -56.42 64.65
C HIS A 356 5.77 -57.92 64.79
N ASP A 357 5.49 -58.57 63.68
CA ASP A 357 5.11 -60.00 63.59
C ASP A 357 6.07 -60.83 62.73
N GLY A 358 7.15 -60.22 62.22
CA GLY A 358 8.14 -60.86 61.33
C GLY A 358 7.76 -60.90 59.85
N ASN A 359 6.58 -60.40 59.45
CA ASN A 359 6.12 -60.34 58.06
C ASN A 359 6.19 -58.92 57.48
N SER A 360 6.24 -58.82 56.15
CA SER A 360 6.17 -57.53 55.43
C SER A 360 4.83 -56.83 55.66
N GLN A 361 4.85 -55.58 56.13
CA GLN A 361 3.66 -54.81 56.46
C GLN A 361 3.35 -53.80 55.34
N SER A 362 2.52 -54.20 54.37
CA SER A 362 2.04 -53.29 53.31
C SER A 362 0.81 -52.49 53.74
N VAL A 363 0.72 -51.25 53.24
CA VAL A 363 -0.50 -50.41 53.25
C VAL A 363 -1.16 -50.50 51.87
N SER A 364 -2.47 -50.76 51.85
CA SER A 364 -3.27 -50.83 50.64
C SER A 364 -3.73 -49.45 50.16
N VAL A 365 -3.96 -49.33 48.85
CA VAL A 365 -4.66 -48.19 48.27
C VAL A 365 -6.17 -48.46 48.36
N LEU A 366 -6.91 -47.53 48.97
CA LEU A 366 -8.36 -47.60 49.15
C LEU A 366 -9.10 -47.31 47.84
N SER A 367 -8.69 -46.28 47.11
CA SER A 367 -9.31 -45.90 45.84
C SER A 367 -8.42 -45.00 44.98
N THR A 368 -8.79 -44.93 43.71
CA THR A 368 -8.34 -43.91 42.75
C THR A 368 -9.55 -43.22 42.13
N ASN A 369 -9.39 -41.98 41.69
CA ASN A 369 -10.37 -41.29 40.84
C ASN A 369 -9.67 -40.65 39.63
N PRO A 370 -9.94 -41.10 38.39
CA PRO A 370 -10.83 -42.21 38.05
C PRO A 370 -10.46 -43.55 38.69
N ALA A 371 -11.43 -44.44 38.82
CA ALA A 371 -11.18 -45.77 39.39
C ALA A 371 -10.31 -46.62 38.44
N GLY A 372 -9.41 -47.42 39.01
CA GLY A 372 -8.61 -48.38 38.26
C GLY A 372 -7.31 -47.84 37.66
N LEU A 373 -6.92 -46.60 38.00
CA LEU A 373 -5.62 -46.06 37.57
C LEU A 373 -4.46 -46.91 38.08
N SER A 374 -3.42 -47.03 37.24
CA SER A 374 -2.16 -47.66 37.64
C SER A 374 -1.40 -46.78 38.65
N TYR A 375 -0.79 -47.39 39.66
CA TYR A 375 -0.03 -46.69 40.69
C TYR A 375 1.15 -47.51 41.22
N ALA A 376 2.07 -46.83 41.89
CA ALA A 376 3.15 -47.40 42.67
C ALA A 376 3.05 -46.94 44.12
N VAL A 377 3.37 -47.84 45.06
CA VAL A 377 3.48 -47.52 46.50
C VAL A 377 4.93 -47.72 46.94
N THR A 378 5.46 -46.77 47.69
CA THR A 378 6.81 -46.84 48.26
C THR A 378 6.79 -46.59 49.76
N TYR A 379 7.80 -47.13 50.45
CA TYR A 379 8.03 -47.04 51.88
C TYR A 379 9.41 -46.42 52.09
N ASN A 380 9.47 -45.15 52.51
CA ASN A 380 10.69 -44.35 52.53
C ASN A 380 11.47 -44.40 51.19
N GLY A 381 10.75 -44.45 50.06
CA GLY A 381 11.33 -44.56 48.71
C GLY A 381 11.61 -45.99 48.22
N SER A 382 11.46 -47.02 49.05
CA SER A 382 11.59 -48.43 48.63
C SER A 382 10.26 -49.03 48.18
N THR A 383 10.25 -49.88 47.15
CA THR A 383 9.06 -50.64 46.73
C THR A 383 8.77 -51.86 47.60
N THR A 384 9.70 -52.25 48.47
CA THR A 384 9.53 -53.37 49.39
C THR A 384 8.89 -52.92 50.70
N PRO A 385 7.78 -53.52 51.16
CA PRO A 385 7.18 -53.15 52.43
C PRO A 385 8.10 -53.48 53.62
N PRO A 386 8.10 -52.66 54.69
CA PRO A 386 8.95 -52.85 55.86
C PRO A 386 8.57 -54.11 56.64
N THR A 387 9.59 -54.82 57.15
CA THR A 387 9.44 -55.97 58.05
C THR A 387 9.87 -55.67 59.48
N THR A 388 10.74 -54.68 59.68
CA THR A 388 11.30 -54.30 60.99
C THR A 388 10.44 -53.25 61.70
N ALA A 389 10.53 -53.20 63.04
CA ALA A 389 9.93 -52.12 63.82
C ALA A 389 10.52 -50.74 63.45
N GLY A 390 9.69 -49.69 63.50
CA GLY A 390 10.05 -48.33 63.11
C GLY A 390 8.91 -47.59 62.39
N THR A 391 9.18 -46.37 61.96
CA THR A 391 8.25 -45.56 61.15
C THR A 391 8.66 -45.57 59.68
N SER A 392 7.67 -45.60 58.79
CA SER A 392 7.85 -45.53 57.35
C SER A 392 6.84 -44.58 56.74
N THR A 393 7.32 -43.58 56.00
CA THR A 393 6.46 -42.77 55.13
C THR A 393 6.05 -43.63 53.95
N VAL A 394 4.74 -43.87 53.84
CA VAL A 394 4.14 -44.56 52.71
C VAL A 394 3.72 -43.51 51.70
N PHE A 395 4.23 -43.60 50.48
CA PHE A 395 3.93 -42.67 49.40
C PHE A 395 3.32 -43.44 48.23
N ALA A 396 2.10 -43.09 47.84
CA ALA A 396 1.43 -43.64 46.66
C ALA A 396 1.49 -42.61 45.53
N THR A 397 1.82 -43.05 44.32
CA THR A 397 1.93 -42.20 43.13
C THR A 397 1.22 -42.88 41.97
N ILE A 398 0.33 -42.14 41.30
CA ILE A 398 -0.30 -42.59 40.07
C ILE A 398 0.78 -42.68 38.99
N THR A 399 0.89 -43.83 38.33
CA THR A 399 1.82 -44.12 37.24
C THR A 399 1.11 -44.30 35.90
N ASP A 400 -0.18 -43.98 35.86
CA ASP A 400 -0.97 -43.97 34.64
C ASP A 400 -0.40 -42.94 33.64
N PRO A 401 -0.30 -43.26 32.33
CA PRO A 401 0.23 -42.32 31.36
C PRO A 401 -0.59 -41.03 31.26
N ASN A 402 -1.90 -41.06 31.54
CA ASN A 402 -2.82 -39.94 31.32
C ASN A 402 -3.16 -39.16 32.59
N TYR A 403 -2.87 -39.72 33.77
CA TYR A 403 -3.22 -39.12 35.05
C TYR A 403 -2.02 -38.96 35.95
N ALA A 404 -2.00 -37.86 36.71
CA ALA A 404 -1.03 -37.60 37.76
C ALA A 404 -1.74 -37.43 39.10
N GLY A 405 -1.12 -37.88 40.19
CA GLY A 405 -1.64 -37.73 41.54
C GLY A 405 -0.81 -38.51 42.56
N THR A 406 -0.84 -38.05 43.80
CA THR A 406 -0.07 -38.64 44.90
C THR A 406 -0.84 -38.56 46.21
N ASP A 407 -0.57 -39.49 47.12
CA ASP A 407 -1.04 -39.46 48.51
C ASP A 407 0.03 -40.04 49.44
N SER A 408 0.00 -39.66 50.72
CA SER A 408 1.01 -40.10 51.68
C SER A 408 0.47 -40.26 53.09
N VAL A 409 0.90 -41.33 53.77
CA VAL A 409 0.60 -41.60 55.19
C VAL A 409 1.86 -42.06 55.93
N ILE A 410 1.80 -42.17 57.26
CA ILE A 410 2.89 -42.71 58.09
C ILE A 410 2.45 -44.06 58.66
N LEU A 411 3.20 -45.12 58.34
CA LEU A 411 3.06 -46.44 58.94
C LEU A 411 4.02 -46.55 60.14
N THR A 412 3.52 -46.98 61.30
CA THR A 412 4.32 -47.23 62.50
C THR A 412 4.24 -48.71 62.87
N ILE A 413 5.38 -49.41 62.91
CA ILE A 413 5.50 -50.79 63.38
C ILE A 413 6.15 -50.75 64.76
N VAL A 414 5.42 -51.12 65.80
CA VAL A 414 5.91 -51.16 67.18
C VAL A 414 6.52 -52.54 67.49
N GLU A 415 7.60 -52.59 68.26
CA GLU A 415 8.18 -53.87 68.69
C GLU A 415 7.18 -54.66 69.52
N ASN A 416 7.08 -55.96 69.26
CA ASN A 416 6.32 -56.87 70.10
C ASN A 416 7.13 -57.14 71.38
N VAL A 417 6.96 -56.27 72.37
CA VAL A 417 7.46 -56.53 73.72
C VAL A 417 6.61 -57.62 74.35
N ALA A 418 7.17 -58.83 74.44
CA ALA A 418 6.59 -59.90 75.25
C ALA A 418 6.35 -59.36 76.67
N PRO A 419 5.21 -59.67 77.31
CA PRO A 419 4.95 -59.19 78.67
C PRO A 419 6.09 -59.65 79.57
N THR A 420 6.84 -58.70 80.12
CA THR A 420 7.82 -58.99 81.15
C THR A 420 7.07 -59.65 82.29
N VAL A 421 7.28 -60.95 82.48
CA VAL A 421 6.76 -61.68 83.63
C VAL A 421 7.51 -61.13 84.82
N THR A 422 6.93 -60.16 85.54
CA THR A 422 7.45 -59.75 86.83
C THR A 422 7.33 -60.98 87.74
N PRO A 423 8.42 -61.58 88.25
CA PRO A 423 8.27 -62.66 89.23
C PRO A 423 7.54 -62.07 90.43
N THR A 424 6.36 -62.59 90.73
CA THR A 424 5.66 -62.30 91.98
C THR A 424 6.54 -62.78 93.12
N VAL A 425 7.20 -61.85 93.82
CA VAL A 425 7.83 -62.14 95.10
C VAL A 425 6.69 -62.33 96.08
N ASP A 426 6.57 -63.56 96.56
CA ASP A 426 5.60 -63.95 97.57
C ASP A 426 5.80 -63.09 98.84
N SER A 427 4.70 -62.64 99.42
CA SER A 427 4.72 -61.77 100.59
C SER A 427 5.18 -62.56 101.81
N PRO A 428 6.23 -62.16 102.56
CA PRO A 428 6.59 -62.87 103.78
C PRO A 428 5.54 -62.59 104.87
N PRO A 429 5.21 -63.58 105.72
CA PRO A 429 4.16 -63.44 106.72
C PRO A 429 4.58 -62.51 107.87
N SER A 430 3.61 -61.72 108.34
CA SER A 430 3.72 -60.77 109.45
C SER A 430 4.10 -61.42 110.78
N PRO A 431 5.02 -60.82 111.57
CA PRO A 431 5.15 -61.09 113.00
C PRO A 431 4.38 -60.06 113.86
N PRO A 432 3.99 -60.44 115.10
CA PRO A 432 3.06 -59.69 115.97
C PRO A 432 3.77 -58.59 116.82
N PRO A 433 3.02 -57.75 117.57
CA PRO A 433 3.40 -56.39 117.90
C PRO A 433 4.10 -56.25 119.26
N ARG A 434 4.78 -55.11 119.49
CA ARG A 434 4.62 -54.21 120.67
C ARG A 434 5.85 -53.30 120.90
N GLY A 435 5.58 -52.01 121.13
CA GLY A 435 6.21 -51.25 122.25
C GLY A 435 7.26 -50.18 121.94
N GLY A 436 6.82 -48.91 121.90
CA GLY A 436 7.19 -47.89 122.88
C GLY A 436 8.62 -47.32 122.97
N ASN A 437 8.71 -46.01 122.70
CA ASN A 437 9.49 -44.95 123.38
C ASN A 437 11.03 -44.88 123.28
N GLY A 438 11.52 -43.74 122.77
CA GLY A 438 12.75 -43.08 123.27
C GLY A 438 13.65 -42.45 122.20
N PRO A 439 14.39 -41.35 122.47
CA PRO A 439 14.42 -40.18 121.56
C PRO A 439 15.81 -39.65 121.12
N LEU A 440 15.80 -38.69 120.17
CA LEU A 440 16.68 -37.50 119.95
C LEU A 440 18.22 -37.71 119.86
N TRP A 441 18.99 -37.12 118.92
CA TRP A 441 19.49 -35.73 118.91
C TRP A 441 20.23 -35.39 117.59
N GLY A 442 20.06 -34.14 117.10
CA GLY A 442 21.05 -33.28 116.38
C GLY A 442 21.47 -33.67 114.95
N VAL A 443 21.67 -32.79 113.96
CA VAL A 443 22.02 -31.35 113.95
C VAL A 443 21.54 -30.73 112.61
N ILE A 444 21.15 -29.46 112.70
CA ILE A 444 20.67 -28.54 111.64
C ILE A 444 21.86 -27.85 110.94
N LEU A 445 21.71 -27.47 109.65
CA LEU A 445 21.97 -26.13 109.04
C LEU A 445 21.91 -26.29 107.50
N GLY A 446 20.88 -25.78 106.80
CA GLY A 446 20.87 -24.48 106.08
C GLY A 446 21.35 -24.68 104.62
N SER A 447 20.74 -24.26 103.52
CA SER A 447 19.89 -23.10 103.21
C SER A 447 19.16 -23.25 101.85
N ASN A 448 18.08 -22.47 101.69
CA ASN A 448 17.07 -22.28 100.62
C ASN A 448 17.64 -21.68 99.28
N PRO A 449 16.85 -21.32 98.23
CA PRO A 449 16.14 -22.14 97.22
C PRO A 449 16.39 -21.77 95.71
N THR A 450 15.84 -22.63 94.81
CA THR A 450 15.30 -22.37 93.43
C THR A 450 16.24 -21.95 92.27
N PRO A 451 15.83 -22.05 90.98
CA PRO A 451 14.73 -22.84 90.36
C PRO A 451 15.13 -23.66 89.11
N THR A 452 14.17 -24.47 88.67
CA THR A 452 14.03 -25.27 87.44
C THR A 452 14.34 -24.53 86.11
N PRO A 453 14.75 -25.24 85.04
CA PRO A 453 14.36 -24.87 83.69
C PRO A 453 13.53 -25.96 82.98
N THR A 454 12.40 -25.49 82.43
CA THR A 454 11.51 -26.13 81.45
C THR A 454 12.18 -26.22 80.07
N PRO A 455 11.94 -27.27 79.26
CA PRO A 455 12.43 -27.32 77.89
C PRO A 455 11.55 -26.53 76.91
N THR A 456 12.24 -25.88 75.98
CA THR A 456 11.80 -24.99 74.89
C THR A 456 10.84 -25.63 73.87
N PRO A 457 9.78 -24.93 73.42
CA PRO A 457 9.03 -25.28 72.22
C PRO A 457 9.60 -24.58 70.97
N THR A 458 9.81 -25.36 69.90
CA THR A 458 10.26 -24.88 68.59
C THR A 458 9.07 -24.33 67.78
N LEU A 459 9.25 -23.15 67.18
CA LEU A 459 8.24 -22.40 66.44
C LEU A 459 7.98 -22.97 65.03
N LYS A 460 6.70 -22.91 64.64
CA LYS A 460 6.09 -23.17 63.33
C LYS A 460 6.49 -22.06 62.32
N PRO A 461 6.72 -22.34 61.02
CA PRO A 461 6.92 -21.29 60.04
C PRO A 461 5.56 -20.68 59.62
N GLU A 462 5.36 -19.39 59.87
CA GLU A 462 4.33 -18.57 59.23
C GLU A 462 4.81 -18.10 57.85
N VAL A 463 4.04 -18.40 56.81
CA VAL A 463 4.23 -17.82 55.47
C VAL A 463 3.56 -16.45 55.46
N LYS A 464 4.38 -15.40 55.34
CA LYS A 464 3.95 -14.01 55.17
C LYS A 464 3.47 -13.81 53.73
N ILE A 465 2.17 -13.60 53.54
CA ILE A 465 1.59 -13.15 52.27
C ILE A 465 2.03 -11.68 52.05
N ILE A 466 2.77 -11.43 50.98
CA ILE A 466 3.10 -10.07 50.51
C ILE A 466 1.98 -9.64 49.57
N ALA A 467 1.22 -8.63 49.96
CA ALA A 467 0.28 -7.93 49.08
C ALA A 467 1.05 -7.03 48.09
N PRO A 468 0.63 -6.92 46.82
CA PRO A 468 1.25 -6.00 45.88
C PRO A 468 0.93 -4.55 46.25
N THR A 469 1.97 -3.71 46.22
CA THR A 469 1.92 -2.26 46.38
C THR A 469 1.20 -1.63 45.17
N PRO A 470 0.24 -0.69 45.34
CA PRO A 470 -0.35 0.01 44.22
C PRO A 470 0.61 1.07 43.65
N GLU A 471 0.83 1.04 42.33
CA GLU A 471 1.57 2.10 41.61
C GLU A 471 0.81 3.44 41.65
N PRO A 472 1.52 4.58 41.75
CA PRO A 472 0.88 5.89 41.67
C PRO A 472 0.61 6.30 40.21
N VAL A 473 -0.63 6.72 39.99
CA VAL A 473 -1.19 7.35 38.79
C VAL A 473 -0.35 8.57 38.38
N LYS A 474 0.13 8.60 37.12
CA LYS A 474 0.66 9.81 36.48
C LYS A 474 -0.49 10.70 35.99
N SER A 475 -0.51 11.95 36.46
CA SER A 475 -1.33 13.04 35.92
C SER A 475 -0.42 14.09 35.25
N PRO A 476 -0.85 14.78 34.18
CA PRO A 476 0.02 15.49 33.26
C PRO A 476 0.41 16.89 33.73
N THR A 477 1.64 17.28 33.42
CA THR A 477 2.21 18.60 33.74
C THR A 477 1.75 19.64 32.74
N ALA A 478 1.05 20.67 33.22
CA ALA A 478 0.82 21.92 32.51
C ALA A 478 1.99 22.89 32.73
N ASN A 479 2.42 23.59 31.69
CA ASN A 479 3.26 24.78 31.84
C ASN A 479 2.79 25.92 30.91
N LYS A 480 2.90 27.13 31.46
CA LYS A 480 2.29 28.44 31.11
C LYS A 480 2.69 29.04 29.74
N PRO A 481 1.98 30.11 29.29
CA PRO A 481 2.11 30.71 27.97
C PRO A 481 3.24 31.76 27.89
N ALA A 482 3.77 31.96 26.68
CA ALA A 482 4.59 33.09 26.30
C ALA A 482 3.99 33.78 25.06
N THR A 483 4.06 35.11 25.05
CA THR A 483 3.44 36.03 24.09
C THR A 483 4.51 36.65 23.18
N LEU A 484 4.06 37.02 21.96
CA LEU A 484 4.47 38.14 21.06
C LEU A 484 5.29 37.88 19.77
N THR A 485 4.70 38.39 18.67
CA THR A 485 5.25 39.01 17.43
C THR A 485 6.03 38.11 16.46
N THR A 486 5.92 38.11 15.12
CA THR A 486 5.32 38.90 14.01
C THR A 486 5.50 38.00 12.77
N THR A 487 4.66 37.92 11.73
CA THR A 487 4.59 38.81 10.56
C THR A 487 3.67 38.12 9.55
N GLU A 488 2.73 38.86 8.95
CA GLU A 488 1.89 38.37 7.84
C GLU A 488 2.72 38.09 6.58
N THR A 489 2.40 37.02 5.85
CA THR A 489 2.66 36.95 4.41
C THR A 489 1.42 36.36 3.76
N LYS A 490 0.72 37.23 3.03
CA LYS A 490 -0.56 36.97 2.39
C LYS A 490 -0.29 36.34 1.03
N THR A 491 -0.53 35.04 0.88
CA THR A 491 -0.55 34.36 -0.43
C THR A 491 -2.01 34.17 -0.83
N THR A 492 -2.38 34.80 -1.93
CA THR A 492 -3.71 34.71 -2.55
C THR A 492 -3.89 33.34 -3.18
N GLU A 493 -4.73 32.49 -2.60
CA GLU A 493 -5.14 31.22 -3.21
C GLU A 493 -6.57 31.35 -3.74
N VAL A 494 -6.72 31.12 -5.05
CA VAL A 494 -8.00 31.16 -5.78
C VAL A 494 -8.78 29.89 -5.47
N ALA A 495 -9.81 30.01 -4.65
CA ALA A 495 -10.72 28.91 -4.33
C ALA A 495 -11.53 28.51 -5.57
N THR A 496 -11.27 27.29 -6.08
CA THR A 496 -12.13 26.65 -7.07
C THR A 496 -13.32 26.03 -6.34
N ILE A 497 -14.53 26.53 -6.62
CA ILE A 497 -15.79 26.01 -6.08
C ILE A 497 -16.06 24.65 -6.72
N VAL A 498 -15.97 23.58 -5.93
CA VAL A 498 -16.47 22.24 -6.31
C VAL A 498 -17.90 22.11 -5.79
N LEU A 499 -18.89 22.08 -6.69
CA LEU A 499 -20.27 21.71 -6.34
C LEU A 499 -20.36 20.19 -6.11
N PRO A 500 -21.00 19.72 -5.03
CA PRO A 500 -21.30 18.30 -4.86
C PRO A 500 -22.49 17.88 -5.73
N LYS A 501 -22.32 16.81 -6.51
CA LYS A 501 -23.40 16.11 -7.23
C LYS A 501 -24.36 15.47 -6.22
N MET A 502 -25.58 15.97 -6.15
CA MET A 502 -26.72 15.26 -5.55
C MET A 502 -27.06 14.04 -6.41
N PHE A 503 -27.05 12.86 -5.80
CA PHE A 503 -27.70 11.67 -6.31
C PHE A 503 -29.22 11.85 -6.18
N LEU A 504 -29.94 11.75 -7.30
CA LEU A 504 -31.39 11.57 -7.31
C LEU A 504 -31.67 10.06 -7.45
N SER A 505 -32.23 9.45 -6.40
CA SER A 505 -32.89 8.15 -6.50
C SER A 505 -34.31 8.34 -7.01
N GLY A 506 -34.74 7.54 -7.98
CA GLY A 506 -36.14 7.48 -8.41
C GLY A 506 -36.41 6.20 -9.19
N VAL A 507 -37.12 5.28 -8.51
CA VAL A 507 -38.06 4.22 -8.95
C VAL A 507 -37.74 3.44 -10.22
#